data_AF-A0A536DRJ6-F1
#
_entry.id   AF-A0A536DRJ6-F1
#
_cell.length_a   1.000
_cell.length_b   1.000
_cell.length_c   1.000
_cell.angle_alpha   90.00
_cell.angle_beta   90.00
_cell.angle_gamma   90.00
#
_symmetry.space_group_name_H-M   'P 1'
#
loop_
_entity.id
_entity.type
_entity.pdbx_description
1 polymer ?
#
loop_
_entity_poly.entity_id
_entity_poly.type
_entity_poly.pdbx_seq_one_letter_code
_entity_poly.pdbx_strand_id
1 'polypeptide(L)'
;MAPQISPSGPMTDLDGNVIQDPQHRIGFPGFDGMAAKVSLSYVASMQEHGIPITYAYISDAHDNHPTGPAYGPGQAGYVAALKAYDSAFGQFFTRLANDGINKSNTLFVFTADEGDHFVGGAPSPAGCDGVNTPCTYSQIGEINANLAGLLATERGNTTAFKVHSDDAPTVYITGNPARDAAVTRTLEHDMSALTAVNPITGNTDTIAQFFADPVEMRILHMVTADPARTPTFTLFADPNYFLFAAAPNCNSPCVTEVPGFAWNHGDVQSDITTTWLGMVGPGVTNLGIDNTTWSDHTDIRPTLMVLLGLKDDYSHDGRALTEDLDGWARPEATRLNGGYARLAVIYKQIDAAVGQFGLVTLMVSTDGINGNDSLYAQKESQLSSLNSQRDALAAQMIALLEGAEFNGQAITQQQAKALVAQGQALLGQANALLS
;
A
#
# COMPACT_ATOMS: atom_id res chain seq x y z
N MET A 1 8.01 -28.67 5.49
CA MET A 1 6.65 -28.14 5.69
C MET A 1 5.60 -29.13 5.18
N ALA A 2 5.42 -29.33 3.87
CA ALA A 2 4.31 -30.16 3.36
C ALA A 2 4.16 -31.57 3.99
N PRO A 3 5.23 -32.40 4.17
CA PRO A 3 5.07 -33.72 4.80
C PRO A 3 4.67 -33.70 6.29
N GLN A 4 4.81 -32.55 6.97
CA GLN A 4 4.43 -32.41 8.38
C GLN A 4 2.96 -32.02 8.56
N ILE A 5 2.37 -31.39 7.55
CA ILE A 5 0.98 -30.89 7.59
C ILE A 5 0.05 -31.70 6.66
N SER A 6 0.62 -32.52 5.77
CA SER A 6 -0.06 -33.58 5.02
C SER A 6 0.83 -34.84 5.00
N PRO A 7 0.83 -35.64 6.08
CA PRO A 7 1.71 -36.81 6.20
C PRO A 7 1.26 -38.01 5.34
N SER A 8 0.01 -38.02 4.87
CA SER A 8 -0.63 -39.12 4.15
C SER A 8 -0.66 -38.96 2.64
N GLY A 9 -0.10 -37.87 2.08
CA GLY A 9 -0.12 -37.63 0.65
C GLY A 9 0.32 -36.22 0.26
N PRO A 10 0.16 -35.83 -1.00
CA PRO A 10 0.37 -34.45 -1.41
C PRO A 10 -0.64 -33.51 -0.74
N MET A 11 -0.33 -32.21 -0.71
CA MET A 11 -1.30 -31.20 -0.32
C MET A 11 -2.43 -31.11 -1.35
N THR A 12 -3.65 -30.89 -0.87
CA THR A 12 -4.81 -30.61 -1.70
C THR A 12 -5.36 -29.22 -1.44
N ASP A 13 -5.97 -28.61 -2.46
CA ASP A 13 -6.76 -27.38 -2.29
C ASP A 13 -8.04 -27.68 -1.47
N LEU A 14 -8.81 -26.64 -1.14
CA LEU A 14 -10.07 -26.80 -0.40
C LEU A 14 -11.15 -27.62 -1.14
N ASP A 15 -11.01 -27.82 -2.45
CA ASP A 15 -11.89 -28.67 -3.26
C ASP A 15 -11.41 -30.14 -3.31
N GLY A 16 -10.25 -30.45 -2.72
CA GLY A 16 -9.67 -31.79 -2.70
C GLY A 16 -8.78 -32.13 -3.91
N ASN A 17 -8.45 -31.16 -4.77
CA ASN A 17 -7.54 -31.36 -5.90
C ASN A 17 -6.09 -31.28 -5.43
N VAL A 18 -5.22 -32.15 -5.97
CA VAL A 18 -3.77 -32.09 -5.69
C VAL A 18 -3.21 -30.74 -6.16
N ILE A 19 -2.52 -30.04 -5.25
CA ILE A 19 -1.86 -28.78 -5.57
C ILE A 19 -0.60 -29.09 -6.38
N GLN A 20 -0.52 -28.46 -7.56
CA GLN A 20 0.57 -28.61 -8.51
C GLN A 20 0.71 -27.34 -9.34
N ASP A 21 1.90 -27.11 -9.88
CA ASP A 21 2.16 -25.99 -10.78
C ASP A 21 1.65 -26.23 -12.21
N PRO A 22 1.73 -25.23 -13.12
CA PRO A 22 1.29 -25.38 -14.51
C PRO A 22 2.02 -26.46 -15.31
N GLN A 23 3.17 -26.95 -14.83
CA GLN A 23 3.90 -28.08 -15.42
C GLN A 23 3.55 -29.42 -14.76
N HIS A 24 2.48 -29.47 -13.95
CA HIS A 24 2.00 -30.64 -13.21
C HIS A 24 3.01 -31.18 -12.18
N ARG A 25 3.89 -30.32 -11.66
CA ARG A 25 4.79 -30.68 -10.56
C ARG A 25 4.05 -30.44 -9.25
N ILE A 26 3.90 -31.50 -8.46
CA ILE A 26 3.23 -31.46 -7.15
C ILE A 26 3.96 -30.51 -6.21
N GLY A 27 3.22 -29.63 -5.53
CA GLY A 27 3.76 -28.69 -4.56
C GLY A 27 3.32 -27.25 -4.81
N PHE A 28 4.17 -26.29 -4.43
CA PHE A 28 3.91 -24.86 -4.58
C PHE A 28 3.60 -24.53 -6.07
N PRO A 29 2.42 -23.95 -6.37
CA PRO A 29 1.98 -23.77 -7.75
C PRO A 29 2.61 -22.55 -8.45
N GLY A 30 3.46 -21.79 -7.75
CA GLY A 30 3.94 -20.47 -8.19
C GLY A 30 3.16 -19.36 -7.49
N PHE A 31 3.71 -18.13 -7.52
CA PHE A 31 3.08 -16.95 -6.90
C PHE A 31 1.68 -16.70 -7.48
N ASP A 32 1.59 -16.76 -8.82
CA ASP A 32 0.35 -16.58 -9.57
C ASP A 32 -0.64 -17.75 -9.46
N GLY A 33 -0.23 -18.85 -8.80
CA GLY A 33 -1.07 -20.03 -8.56
C GLY A 33 -1.72 -20.06 -7.18
N MET A 34 -1.52 -19.02 -6.36
CA MET A 34 -1.96 -18.96 -4.95
C MET A 34 -3.38 -18.42 -4.80
N ALA A 35 -4.32 -18.94 -5.60
CA ALA A 35 -5.75 -18.66 -5.44
C ALA A 35 -6.23 -19.00 -4.01
N ALA A 36 -7.29 -18.36 -3.52
CA ALA A 36 -7.75 -18.49 -2.13
C ALA A 36 -7.88 -19.95 -1.64
N LYS A 37 -8.42 -20.86 -2.48
CA LYS A 37 -8.58 -22.27 -2.13
C LYS A 37 -7.26 -23.04 -1.94
N VAL A 38 -6.16 -22.56 -2.51
CA VAL A 38 -4.82 -23.13 -2.34
C VAL A 38 -4.22 -22.57 -1.05
N SER A 39 -4.16 -21.25 -0.92
CA SER A 39 -3.56 -20.56 0.22
C SER A 39 -4.22 -20.95 1.53
N LEU A 40 -5.56 -20.92 1.56
CA LEU A 40 -6.34 -21.24 2.76
C LEU A 40 -6.28 -22.73 3.12
N SER A 41 -6.02 -23.64 2.17
CA SER A 41 -5.83 -25.06 2.50
C SER A 41 -4.51 -25.31 3.22
N TYR A 42 -3.44 -24.59 2.84
CA TYR A 42 -2.18 -24.57 3.59
C TYR A 42 -2.38 -23.99 5.00
N VAL A 43 -3.10 -22.87 5.13
CA VAL A 43 -3.40 -22.27 6.45
C VAL A 43 -4.15 -23.25 7.33
N ALA A 44 -5.24 -23.84 6.83
CA ALA A 44 -6.04 -24.79 7.60
C ALA A 44 -5.19 -25.99 8.05
N SER A 45 -4.45 -26.58 7.12
CA SER A 45 -3.56 -27.70 7.39
C SER A 45 -2.48 -27.36 8.43
N MET A 46 -1.89 -26.17 8.40
CA MET A 46 -0.93 -25.73 9.41
C MET A 46 -1.58 -25.59 10.81
N GLN A 47 -2.76 -24.97 10.89
CA GLN A 47 -3.46 -24.76 12.16
C GLN A 47 -3.96 -26.08 12.79
N GLU A 48 -4.47 -27.00 11.96
CA GLU A 48 -4.87 -28.36 12.36
C GLU A 48 -3.69 -29.17 12.94
N HIS A 49 -2.46 -28.86 12.52
CA HIS A 49 -1.23 -29.48 13.01
C HIS A 49 -0.53 -28.67 14.11
N GLY A 50 -1.27 -27.75 14.76
CA GLY A 50 -0.83 -27.07 15.97
C GLY A 50 0.12 -25.89 15.73
N ILE A 51 0.18 -25.35 14.51
CA ILE A 51 0.91 -24.10 14.23
C ILE A 51 -0.01 -22.92 14.63
N PRO A 52 0.35 -22.13 15.66
CA PRO A 52 -0.57 -21.17 16.26
C PRO A 52 -0.69 -19.85 15.49
N ILE A 53 0.29 -19.53 14.64
CA ILE A 53 0.32 -18.29 13.85
C ILE A 53 0.68 -18.67 12.42
N THR A 54 -0.19 -18.28 11.49
CA THR A 54 -0.09 -18.64 10.08
C THR A 54 -0.37 -17.41 9.23
N TYR A 55 0.46 -17.19 8.21
CA TYR A 55 0.26 -16.14 7.20
C TYR A 55 0.10 -16.81 5.84
N ALA A 56 -0.74 -16.23 5.00
CA ALA A 56 -0.84 -16.63 3.61
C ALA A 56 -1.07 -15.41 2.73
N TYR A 57 -0.43 -15.46 1.57
CA TYR A 57 -0.71 -14.61 0.44
C TYR A 57 -1.83 -15.25 -0.39
N ILE A 58 -2.72 -14.44 -0.95
CA ILE A 58 -3.73 -14.87 -1.91
C ILE A 58 -3.49 -14.03 -3.15
N SER A 59 -3.37 -14.68 -4.32
CA SER A 59 -3.26 -13.99 -5.61
C SER A 59 -4.42 -13.02 -5.81
N ASP A 60 -4.24 -11.98 -6.60
CA ASP A 60 -5.31 -11.03 -6.89
C ASP A 60 -6.54 -11.75 -7.49
N ALA A 61 -7.65 -11.02 -7.61
CA ALA A 61 -8.85 -11.56 -8.23
C ALA A 61 -9.09 -10.97 -9.63
N HIS A 62 -8.28 -9.98 -10.00
CA HIS A 62 -8.48 -9.21 -11.20
C HIS A 62 -7.75 -9.82 -12.40
N ASP A 63 -6.87 -10.81 -12.22
CA ASP A 63 -6.23 -11.56 -13.29
C ASP A 63 -6.83 -12.95 -13.51
N ASN A 64 -6.77 -13.42 -14.76
CA ASN A 64 -7.04 -14.81 -15.09
C ASN A 64 -5.83 -15.69 -14.79
N HIS A 65 -5.66 -16.09 -13.54
CA HIS A 65 -4.55 -16.93 -13.12
C HIS A 65 -4.52 -18.32 -13.81
N PRO A 66 -3.32 -18.85 -14.13
CA PRO A 66 -2.00 -18.35 -13.73
C PRO A 66 -1.25 -17.60 -14.85
N THR A 67 -1.96 -17.05 -15.84
CA THR A 67 -1.30 -16.49 -17.05
C THR A 67 -1.91 -15.20 -17.57
N GLY A 68 -2.91 -14.64 -16.88
CA GLY A 68 -3.75 -13.59 -17.42
C GLY A 68 -4.69 -14.07 -18.55
N PRO A 69 -5.33 -13.15 -19.27
CA PRO A 69 -5.17 -11.69 -19.18
C PRO A 69 -5.80 -11.10 -17.91
N ALA A 70 -5.50 -9.83 -17.65
CA ALA A 70 -6.23 -9.02 -16.68
C ALA A 70 -7.70 -8.82 -17.08
N TYR A 71 -8.55 -8.72 -16.07
CA TYR A 71 -9.96 -8.42 -16.18
C TYR A 71 -10.25 -6.98 -15.72
N GLY A 72 -11.14 -6.29 -16.41
CA GLY A 72 -11.69 -5.02 -15.94
C GLY A 72 -12.79 -5.19 -14.88
N PRO A 73 -13.13 -4.13 -14.13
CA PRO A 73 -14.20 -4.13 -13.14
C PRO A 73 -15.52 -4.70 -13.69
N GLY A 74 -16.14 -5.61 -12.95
CA GLY A 74 -17.42 -6.19 -13.34
C GLY A 74 -17.39 -7.10 -14.58
N GLN A 75 -16.22 -7.41 -15.14
CA GLN A 75 -16.13 -8.47 -16.14
C GLN A 75 -16.49 -9.82 -15.51
N ALA A 76 -17.10 -10.70 -16.32
CA ALA A 76 -17.60 -11.99 -15.83
C ALA A 76 -16.50 -12.85 -15.18
N GLY A 77 -15.26 -12.80 -15.70
CA GLY A 77 -14.11 -13.51 -15.15
C GLY A 77 -13.72 -13.00 -13.75
N TYR A 78 -13.60 -11.68 -13.59
CA TYR A 78 -13.33 -11.05 -12.29
C TYR A 78 -14.41 -11.39 -11.26
N VAL A 79 -15.69 -11.24 -11.63
CA VAL A 79 -16.81 -11.54 -10.73
C VAL A 79 -16.83 -13.03 -10.35
N ALA A 80 -16.48 -13.92 -11.29
CA ALA A 80 -16.35 -15.34 -11.01
C ALA A 80 -15.18 -15.65 -10.06
N ALA A 81 -14.03 -14.97 -10.22
CA ALA A 81 -12.88 -15.11 -9.33
C ALA A 81 -13.22 -14.67 -7.90
N LEU A 82 -13.84 -13.49 -7.74
CA LEU A 82 -14.33 -13.01 -6.45
C LEU A 82 -15.33 -13.99 -5.81
N LYS A 83 -16.24 -14.57 -6.62
CA LYS A 83 -17.18 -15.57 -6.12
C LYS A 83 -16.49 -16.87 -5.70
N ALA A 84 -15.45 -17.28 -6.42
CA ALA A 84 -14.64 -18.44 -6.06
C ALA A 84 -13.88 -18.19 -4.75
N TYR A 85 -13.36 -16.98 -4.54
CA TYR A 85 -12.68 -16.60 -3.29
C TYR A 85 -13.66 -16.58 -2.11
N ASP A 86 -14.85 -15.98 -2.27
CA ASP A 86 -15.94 -16.04 -1.28
C ASP A 86 -16.31 -17.48 -0.90
N SER A 87 -16.46 -18.36 -1.89
CA SER A 87 -16.71 -19.79 -1.66
C SER A 87 -15.57 -20.47 -0.91
N ALA A 88 -14.31 -20.17 -1.27
CA ALA A 88 -13.13 -20.72 -0.62
C ALA A 88 -13.03 -20.28 0.86
N PHE A 89 -13.33 -19.02 1.17
CA PHE A 89 -13.43 -18.57 2.56
C PHE A 89 -14.52 -19.31 3.33
N GLY A 90 -15.70 -19.53 2.73
CA GLY A 90 -16.77 -20.33 3.32
C GLY A 90 -16.34 -21.76 3.64
N GLN A 91 -15.65 -22.42 2.69
CA GLN A 91 -15.08 -23.76 2.89
C GLN A 91 -14.01 -23.76 3.98
N PHE A 92 -13.11 -22.77 3.98
CA PHE A 92 -12.04 -22.62 4.95
C PHE A 92 -12.57 -22.52 6.38
N PHE A 93 -13.52 -21.61 6.63
CA PHE A 93 -14.11 -21.47 7.96
C PHE A 93 -14.90 -22.71 8.38
N THR A 94 -15.59 -23.37 7.45
CA THR A 94 -16.31 -24.63 7.72
C THR A 94 -15.33 -25.73 8.11
N ARG A 95 -14.20 -25.86 7.40
CA ARG A 95 -13.14 -26.83 7.67
C ARG A 95 -12.55 -26.62 9.07
N LEU A 96 -12.08 -25.41 9.36
CA LEU A 96 -11.51 -25.08 10.67
C LEU A 96 -12.49 -25.31 11.82
N ALA A 97 -13.77 -24.98 11.63
CA ALA A 97 -14.79 -25.16 12.65
C ALA A 97 -15.01 -26.64 13.02
N ASN A 98 -14.79 -27.58 12.08
CA ASN A 98 -14.89 -29.03 12.37
C ASN A 98 -13.82 -29.49 13.37
N ASP A 99 -12.67 -28.81 13.41
CA ASP A 99 -11.58 -29.05 14.36
C ASP A 99 -11.65 -28.11 15.58
N GLY A 100 -12.77 -27.40 15.74
CA GLY A 100 -13.02 -26.49 16.86
C GLY A 100 -12.29 -25.15 16.75
N ILE A 101 -11.66 -24.84 15.62
CA ILE A 101 -10.98 -23.56 15.35
C ILE A 101 -11.99 -22.60 14.74
N ASN A 102 -12.35 -21.54 15.47
CA ASN A 102 -13.33 -20.56 15.00
C ASN A 102 -13.18 -19.21 15.71
N LYS A 103 -14.04 -18.24 15.40
CA LYS A 103 -13.95 -16.88 15.95
C LYS A 103 -14.06 -16.78 17.48
N SER A 104 -14.47 -17.83 18.20
CA SER A 104 -14.48 -17.82 19.67
C SER A 104 -13.11 -18.09 20.29
N ASN A 105 -12.14 -18.57 19.53
CA ASN A 105 -10.79 -18.89 20.03
C ASN A 105 -9.65 -18.49 19.08
N THR A 106 -9.96 -18.00 17.89
CA THR A 106 -8.99 -17.67 16.85
C THR A 106 -9.27 -16.27 16.33
N LEU A 107 -8.20 -15.49 16.18
CA LEU A 107 -8.22 -14.18 15.54
C LEU A 107 -7.85 -14.36 14.06
N PHE A 108 -8.78 -14.02 13.19
CA PHE A 108 -8.58 -13.97 11.75
C PHE A 108 -8.43 -12.52 11.31
N VAL A 109 -7.40 -12.25 10.52
CA VAL A 109 -7.12 -10.93 9.96
C VAL A 109 -6.90 -11.07 8.47
N PHE A 110 -7.58 -10.23 7.71
CA PHE A 110 -7.53 -10.18 6.26
C PHE A 110 -7.35 -8.73 5.83
N THR A 111 -6.47 -8.51 4.88
CA THR A 111 -6.23 -7.18 4.30
C THR A 111 -5.64 -7.37 2.91
N ALA A 112 -5.55 -6.29 2.16
CA ALA A 112 -4.72 -6.20 0.96
C ALA A 112 -3.45 -5.43 1.30
N ASP A 113 -2.33 -5.79 0.72
CA ASP A 113 -1.07 -5.05 0.81
C ASP A 113 -1.20 -3.65 0.18
N GLU A 114 -1.94 -3.55 -0.92
CA GLU A 114 -2.34 -2.29 -1.57
C GLU A 114 -3.68 -2.46 -2.29
N GLY A 115 -4.22 -1.35 -2.79
CA GLY A 115 -5.29 -1.32 -3.79
C GLY A 115 -4.69 -1.12 -5.17
N ASP A 116 -5.55 -1.10 -6.19
CA ASP A 116 -5.12 -1.00 -7.57
C ASP A 116 -5.94 0.03 -8.36
N HIS A 117 -5.26 0.74 -9.27
CA HIS A 117 -5.84 1.62 -10.25
C HIS A 117 -6.11 0.89 -11.57
N PHE A 118 -7.38 0.78 -11.96
CA PHE A 118 -7.76 0.19 -13.24
C PHE A 118 -7.44 1.10 -14.42
N VAL A 119 -6.67 0.60 -15.38
CA VAL A 119 -6.36 1.28 -16.63
C VAL A 119 -7.16 0.68 -17.78
N GLY A 120 -8.12 1.44 -18.30
CA GLY A 120 -8.96 1.00 -19.41
C GLY A 120 -9.97 2.03 -19.87
N GLY A 121 -10.65 1.70 -20.97
CA GLY A 121 -11.70 2.53 -21.54
C GLY A 121 -13.03 2.45 -20.77
N ALA A 122 -14.04 3.16 -21.27
CA ALA A 122 -15.37 3.10 -20.68
C ALA A 122 -15.99 1.68 -20.77
N PRO A 123 -16.70 1.22 -19.72
CA PRO A 123 -17.31 -0.10 -19.73
C PRO A 123 -18.52 -0.17 -20.68
N SER A 124 -18.76 -1.37 -21.23
CA SER A 124 -19.89 -1.69 -22.11
C SER A 124 -20.63 -2.95 -21.64
N PRO A 125 -21.98 -2.98 -21.70
CA PRO A 125 -22.87 -1.87 -22.06
C PRO A 125 -22.84 -0.77 -20.99
N ALA A 126 -23.19 0.46 -21.37
CA ALA A 126 -23.25 1.57 -20.42
C ALA A 126 -24.19 1.23 -19.25
N GLY A 127 -23.70 1.45 -18.02
CA GLY A 127 -24.44 1.12 -16.80
C GLY A 127 -24.38 -0.35 -16.38
N CYS A 128 -23.50 -1.16 -16.99
CA CYS A 128 -23.16 -2.46 -16.44
C CYS A 128 -22.59 -2.33 -15.01
N ASP A 129 -22.81 -3.35 -14.19
CA ASP A 129 -22.47 -3.35 -12.77
C ASP A 129 -21.71 -4.63 -12.35
N GLY A 130 -21.49 -5.57 -13.28
CA GLY A 130 -20.88 -6.88 -13.02
C GLY A 130 -21.76 -7.87 -12.25
N VAL A 131 -22.80 -7.40 -11.55
CA VAL A 131 -23.68 -8.22 -10.72
C VAL A 131 -24.91 -8.66 -11.52
N ASN A 132 -25.63 -7.70 -12.09
CA ASN A 132 -26.83 -7.94 -12.89
C ASN A 132 -26.50 -7.95 -14.39
N THR A 133 -25.56 -7.10 -14.79
CA THR A 133 -25.10 -6.96 -16.18
C THR A 133 -23.57 -7.00 -16.21
N PRO A 134 -22.96 -8.06 -16.79
CA PRO A 134 -21.52 -8.13 -16.94
C PRO A 134 -20.98 -6.96 -17.77
N CYS A 135 -19.83 -6.43 -17.34
CA CYS A 135 -19.10 -5.42 -18.09
C CYS A 135 -18.14 -6.05 -19.10
N THR A 136 -17.82 -5.28 -20.14
CA THR A 136 -16.79 -5.57 -21.15
C THR A 136 -16.06 -4.29 -21.51
N TYR A 137 -14.81 -4.40 -21.95
CA TYR A 137 -13.93 -3.27 -22.23
C TYR A 137 -13.29 -3.46 -23.59
N SER A 138 -13.34 -2.45 -24.45
CA SER A 138 -12.67 -2.48 -25.76
C SER A 138 -11.20 -2.06 -25.70
N GLN A 139 -10.85 -1.31 -24.67
CA GLN A 139 -9.49 -0.87 -24.31
C GLN A 139 -9.30 -1.20 -22.85
N ILE A 140 -8.20 -1.88 -22.54
CA ILE A 140 -7.87 -2.40 -21.23
C ILE A 140 -6.38 -2.65 -21.25
N GLY A 141 -5.65 -2.09 -20.29
CA GLY A 141 -4.21 -2.24 -20.20
C GLY A 141 -3.53 -1.00 -19.63
N GLU A 142 -2.56 -1.20 -18.75
CA GLU A 142 -1.61 -0.19 -18.28
C GLU A 142 -0.93 0.49 -19.47
N ILE A 143 -0.56 1.76 -19.31
CA ILE A 143 0.16 2.50 -20.32
C ILE A 143 1.66 2.43 -20.00
N ASN A 144 2.37 1.54 -20.67
CA ASN A 144 3.82 1.43 -20.53
C ASN A 144 4.52 2.62 -21.17
N ALA A 145 5.32 3.35 -20.39
CA ALA A 145 6.11 4.47 -20.87
C ALA A 145 7.62 4.33 -20.59
N ASN A 146 8.43 4.40 -21.65
CA ASN A 146 9.89 4.38 -21.58
C ASN A 146 10.43 5.77 -21.20
N LEU A 147 10.64 6.01 -19.90
CA LEU A 147 11.15 7.27 -19.36
C LEU A 147 12.45 7.72 -20.04
N ALA A 148 13.43 6.82 -20.21
CA ALA A 148 14.70 7.18 -20.83
C ALA A 148 14.52 7.59 -22.30
N GLY A 149 13.58 6.96 -23.00
CA GLY A 149 13.25 7.29 -24.38
C GLY A 149 12.56 8.64 -24.53
N LEU A 150 11.55 8.90 -23.69
CA LEU A 150 10.83 10.18 -23.66
C LEU A 150 11.76 11.32 -23.28
N LEU A 151 12.56 11.14 -22.23
CA LEU A 151 13.54 12.12 -21.77
C LEU A 151 14.54 12.51 -22.87
N ALA A 152 15.11 11.53 -23.57
CA ALA A 152 16.04 11.79 -24.66
C ALA A 152 15.36 12.48 -25.86
N THR A 153 14.11 12.14 -26.15
CA THR A 153 13.40 12.61 -27.35
C THR A 153 12.77 13.99 -27.16
N GLU A 154 12.17 14.25 -26.00
CA GLU A 154 11.47 15.50 -25.70
C GLU A 154 12.39 16.56 -25.11
N ARG A 155 13.38 16.15 -24.31
CA ARG A 155 14.25 17.05 -23.54
C ARG A 155 15.71 17.04 -24.00
N GLY A 156 16.09 16.10 -24.87
CA GLY A 156 17.49 15.94 -25.29
C GLY A 156 18.40 15.49 -24.13
N ASN A 157 17.83 15.02 -23.03
CA ASN A 157 18.58 14.62 -21.84
C ASN A 157 18.83 13.11 -21.87
N THR A 158 20.11 12.74 -21.90
CA THR A 158 20.59 11.35 -21.93
C THR A 158 21.34 10.98 -20.64
N THR A 159 20.99 11.60 -19.51
CA THR A 159 21.56 11.27 -18.21
C THR A 159 21.41 9.78 -17.95
N ALA A 160 22.49 9.13 -17.50
CA ALA A 160 22.46 7.69 -17.23
C ALA A 160 21.82 7.40 -15.87
N PHE A 161 20.63 6.80 -15.87
CA PHE A 161 19.94 6.34 -14.66
C PHE A 161 19.37 4.94 -14.85
N LYS A 162 18.95 4.33 -13.74
CA LYS A 162 18.09 3.15 -13.71
C LYS A 162 16.84 3.46 -12.92
N VAL A 163 15.80 2.66 -13.13
CA VAL A 163 14.58 2.71 -12.32
C VAL A 163 14.27 1.34 -11.75
N HIS A 164 13.64 1.30 -10.58
CA HIS A 164 12.66 0.26 -10.32
C HIS A 164 11.43 0.61 -11.15
N SER A 165 11.07 -0.24 -12.13
CA SER A 165 9.93 0.04 -13.00
C SER A 165 8.64 -0.12 -12.20
N ASP A 166 7.77 0.88 -12.26
CA ASP A 166 6.61 1.03 -11.38
C ASP A 166 5.72 2.17 -11.86
N ASP A 167 4.53 2.35 -11.28
CA ASP A 167 3.75 3.60 -11.44
C ASP A 167 4.38 4.77 -10.64
N ALA A 168 5.07 4.45 -9.54
CA ALA A 168 5.90 5.36 -8.77
C ALA A 168 7.41 5.00 -8.85
N PRO A 169 8.05 5.10 -10.03
CA PRO A 169 9.40 4.58 -10.22
C PRO A 169 10.43 5.29 -9.33
N THR A 170 11.19 4.49 -8.59
CA THR A 170 12.37 4.97 -7.87
C THR A 170 13.54 5.14 -8.84
N VAL A 171 14.15 6.33 -8.88
CA VAL A 171 15.21 6.68 -9.85
C VAL A 171 16.58 6.64 -9.19
N TYR A 172 17.52 5.91 -9.80
CA TYR A 172 18.91 5.80 -9.38
C TYR A 172 19.83 6.39 -10.45
N ILE A 173 20.34 7.61 -10.21
CA ILE A 173 21.30 8.24 -11.14
C ILE A 173 22.67 7.58 -10.98
N THR A 174 23.30 7.25 -12.11
CA THR A 174 24.64 6.65 -12.14
C THR A 174 25.64 7.57 -11.45
N GLY A 175 26.39 7.02 -10.49
CA GLY A 175 27.37 7.78 -9.70
C GLY A 175 26.81 8.36 -8.40
N ASN A 176 25.52 8.16 -8.11
CA ASN A 176 24.84 8.60 -6.88
C ASN A 176 25.14 10.08 -6.52
N PRO A 177 24.83 11.03 -7.43
CA PRO A 177 25.03 12.44 -7.16
C PRO A 177 24.20 12.93 -5.98
N ALA A 178 24.63 14.03 -5.36
CA ALA A 178 23.84 14.69 -4.33
C ALA A 178 22.51 15.19 -4.89
N ARG A 179 21.49 15.31 -4.03
CA ARG A 179 20.14 15.77 -4.40
C ARG A 179 20.14 17.18 -5.03
N ASP A 180 21.01 18.05 -4.56
CA ASP A 180 21.18 19.42 -5.06
C ASP A 180 22.22 19.55 -6.20
N ALA A 181 22.77 18.43 -6.68
CA ALA A 181 23.68 18.46 -7.82
C ALA A 181 22.94 18.86 -9.09
N ALA A 182 23.59 19.66 -9.95
CA ALA A 182 22.99 20.15 -11.19
C ALA A 182 22.44 19.03 -12.09
N VAL A 183 23.08 17.85 -12.13
CA VAL A 183 22.61 16.70 -12.91
C VAL A 183 21.29 16.12 -12.36
N THR A 184 21.15 16.07 -11.04
CA THR A 184 19.93 15.60 -10.36
C THR A 184 18.79 16.58 -10.62
N ARG A 185 19.02 17.86 -10.33
CA ARG A 185 18.05 18.94 -10.54
C ARG A 185 17.57 19.03 -11.99
N THR A 186 18.50 18.93 -12.94
CA THR A 186 18.16 18.94 -14.38
C THR A 186 17.32 17.71 -14.75
N LEU A 187 17.66 16.52 -14.24
CA LEU A 187 16.89 15.31 -14.51
C LEU A 187 15.47 15.42 -13.97
N GLU A 188 15.29 15.89 -12.73
CA GLU A 188 13.98 16.07 -12.11
C GLU A 188 13.11 17.06 -12.90
N HIS A 189 13.64 18.24 -13.27
CA HIS A 189 12.91 19.22 -14.11
C HIS A 189 12.61 18.69 -15.52
N ASP A 190 13.50 17.85 -16.05
CA ASP A 190 13.30 17.27 -17.37
C ASP A 190 12.20 16.21 -17.33
N MET A 191 12.19 15.36 -16.30
CA MET A 191 11.14 14.37 -16.05
C MET A 191 9.79 15.02 -15.71
N SER A 192 9.76 16.11 -14.95
CA SER A 192 8.52 16.76 -14.53
C SER A 192 7.72 17.40 -15.67
N ALA A 193 8.37 17.70 -16.80
CA ALA A 193 7.70 18.23 -17.98
C ALA A 193 7.56 17.20 -19.12
N LEU A 194 7.78 15.91 -18.84
CA LEU A 194 7.47 14.86 -19.81
C LEU A 194 5.95 14.74 -20.01
N THR A 195 5.57 14.55 -21.26
CA THR A 195 4.19 14.32 -21.65
C THR A 195 4.06 13.03 -22.44
N ALA A 196 2.85 12.48 -22.51
CA ALA A 196 2.58 11.34 -23.36
C ALA A 196 1.20 11.46 -23.98
N VAL A 197 1.07 11.08 -25.25
CA VAL A 197 -0.26 10.88 -25.85
C VAL A 197 -0.79 9.56 -25.32
N ASN A 198 -1.88 9.62 -24.57
CA ASN A 198 -2.56 8.47 -24.00
C ASN A 198 -3.19 7.64 -25.13
N PRO A 199 -2.80 6.37 -25.31
CA PRO A 199 -3.31 5.53 -26.41
C PRO A 199 -4.79 5.16 -26.26
N ILE A 200 -5.36 5.26 -25.06
CA ILE A 200 -6.76 4.93 -24.74
C ILE A 200 -7.64 6.16 -25.03
N THR A 201 -7.28 7.32 -24.48
CA THR A 201 -8.13 8.52 -24.55
C THR A 201 -7.79 9.45 -25.73
N GLY A 202 -6.57 9.38 -26.25
CA GLY A 202 -6.03 10.31 -27.25
C GLY A 202 -5.61 11.67 -26.70
N ASN A 203 -5.74 11.91 -25.38
CA ASN A 203 -5.30 13.14 -24.74
C ASN A 203 -3.77 13.16 -24.56
N THR A 204 -3.21 14.35 -24.34
CA THR A 204 -1.81 14.49 -23.91
C THR A 204 -1.79 14.67 -22.39
N ASP A 205 -1.25 13.68 -21.70
CA ASP A 205 -1.16 13.64 -20.26
C ASP A 205 0.22 14.12 -19.80
N THR A 206 0.29 14.73 -18.62
CA THR A 206 1.56 14.99 -17.92
C THR A 206 1.89 13.73 -17.13
N ILE A 207 3.10 13.20 -17.33
CA ILE A 207 3.47 11.90 -16.75
C ILE A 207 3.71 11.99 -15.25
N ALA A 208 4.53 12.94 -14.79
CA ALA A 208 4.87 13.06 -13.38
C ALA A 208 3.84 13.94 -12.64
N GLN A 209 3.27 13.43 -11.56
CA GLN A 209 2.33 14.15 -10.70
C GLN A 209 3.01 14.66 -9.43
N PHE A 210 3.86 13.84 -8.80
CA PHE A 210 4.62 14.23 -7.62
C PHE A 210 6.07 13.73 -7.66
N PHE A 211 6.90 14.35 -6.83
CA PHE A 211 8.29 13.95 -6.62
C PHE A 211 8.63 13.94 -5.14
N ALA A 212 9.40 12.92 -4.73
CA ALA A 212 10.03 12.87 -3.42
C ALA A 212 11.54 12.72 -3.57
N ASP A 213 12.28 13.76 -3.21
CA ASP A 213 13.73 13.66 -3.05
C ASP A 213 14.08 12.98 -1.69
N PRO A 214 15.38 12.81 -1.31
CA PRO A 214 15.73 12.13 -0.08
C PRO A 214 15.24 12.79 1.23
N VAL A 215 14.86 14.06 1.22
CA VAL A 215 14.24 14.71 2.38
C VAL A 215 12.76 14.36 2.46
N GLU A 216 12.02 14.44 1.35
CA GLU A 216 10.61 14.03 1.34
C GLU A 216 10.44 12.52 1.54
N MET A 217 11.27 11.70 0.89
CA MET A 217 11.29 10.26 1.14
C MET A 217 11.52 9.92 2.61
N ARG A 218 12.25 10.75 3.36
CA ARG A 218 12.40 10.56 4.80
C ARG A 218 11.11 10.89 5.55
N ILE A 219 10.36 11.90 5.11
CA ILE A 219 9.04 12.22 5.68
C ILE A 219 8.07 11.05 5.47
N LEU A 220 8.07 10.48 4.26
CA LEU A 220 7.22 9.35 3.85
C LEU A 220 7.70 7.98 4.32
N HIS A 221 8.76 7.90 5.14
CA HIS A 221 9.35 6.64 5.64
C HIS A 221 9.93 5.72 4.54
N MET A 222 10.35 6.27 3.42
CA MET A 222 10.91 5.55 2.26
C MET A 222 12.45 5.45 2.29
N VAL A 223 13.11 5.98 3.33
CA VAL A 223 14.57 5.90 3.47
C VAL A 223 14.96 4.69 4.32
N THR A 224 15.71 3.77 3.71
CA THR A 224 16.18 2.57 4.41
C THR A 224 17.51 2.82 5.15
N ALA A 225 17.86 1.92 6.06
CA ALA A 225 19.15 1.95 6.76
C ALA A 225 20.36 1.66 5.84
N ASP A 226 20.14 1.12 4.65
CA ASP A 226 21.17 0.87 3.63
C ASP A 226 21.18 2.02 2.62
N PRO A 227 22.19 2.92 2.66
CA PRO A 227 22.25 4.05 1.73
C PRO A 227 22.32 3.64 0.26
N ALA A 228 22.71 2.39 -0.05
CA ALA A 228 22.74 1.89 -1.43
C ALA A 228 21.34 1.51 -1.96
N ARG A 229 20.33 1.40 -1.08
CA ARG A 229 18.94 1.11 -1.46
C ARG A 229 18.08 2.36 -1.53
N THR A 230 18.52 3.47 -0.95
CA THR A 230 17.84 4.76 -1.06
C THR A 230 18.02 5.31 -2.47
N PRO A 231 16.94 5.56 -3.24
CA PRO A 231 17.04 6.12 -4.57
C PRO A 231 17.50 7.58 -4.55
N THR A 232 17.87 8.11 -5.71
CA THR A 232 18.19 9.53 -5.86
C THR A 232 16.95 10.39 -5.63
N PHE A 233 15.80 9.98 -6.17
CA PHE A 233 14.46 10.49 -5.89
C PHE A 233 13.42 9.45 -6.35
N THR A 234 12.16 9.65 -5.95
CA THR A 234 11.01 8.90 -6.44
C THR A 234 10.10 9.84 -7.22
N LEU A 235 9.62 9.38 -8.37
CA LEU A 235 8.62 10.07 -9.18
C LEU A 235 7.30 9.29 -8.98
N PHE A 236 6.22 10.00 -8.68
CA PHE A 236 4.85 9.47 -8.60
C PHE A 236 4.09 9.92 -9.84
N ALA A 237 3.60 8.99 -10.64
CA ALA A 237 3.12 9.28 -11.99
C ALA A 237 1.61 9.60 -12.02
N ASP A 238 1.09 9.87 -13.22
CA ASP A 238 -0.31 9.64 -13.51
C ASP A 238 -0.57 8.12 -13.37
N PRO A 239 -1.58 7.69 -12.60
CA PRO A 239 -1.74 6.29 -12.22
C PRO A 239 -2.11 5.38 -13.40
N ASN A 240 -2.39 5.92 -14.59
CA ASN A 240 -2.56 5.11 -15.80
C ASN A 240 -1.23 4.56 -16.35
N TYR A 241 -0.09 5.10 -15.92
CA TYR A 241 1.21 4.81 -16.51
C TYR A 241 2.05 3.88 -15.64
N PHE A 242 2.61 2.85 -16.27
CA PHE A 242 3.69 2.06 -15.70
C PHE A 242 5.01 2.46 -16.37
N LEU A 243 5.96 2.94 -15.57
CA LEU A 243 7.15 3.61 -16.04
C LEU A 243 8.38 2.70 -15.98
N PHE A 244 9.11 2.60 -17.09
CA PHE A 244 10.34 1.82 -17.17
C PHE A 244 11.46 2.60 -17.88
N ALA A 245 12.70 2.11 -17.81
CA ALA A 245 13.84 2.70 -18.52
C ALA A 245 14.47 1.68 -19.49
N ALA A 246 14.45 2.02 -20.78
CA ALA A 246 15.06 1.22 -21.84
C ALA A 246 15.93 2.09 -22.77
N ALA A 247 15.90 1.85 -24.09
CA ALA A 247 16.72 2.60 -25.04
C ALA A 247 16.38 4.12 -24.97
N PRO A 248 17.39 5.02 -24.98
CA PRO A 248 17.20 6.46 -24.85
C PRO A 248 16.80 7.10 -26.19
N ASN A 249 15.72 6.60 -26.79
CA ASN A 249 15.08 7.13 -27.98
C ASN A 249 13.68 6.52 -28.12
N CYS A 250 12.82 7.18 -28.89
CA CYS A 250 11.51 6.66 -29.28
C CYS A 250 11.48 6.13 -30.73
N ASN A 251 12.54 5.44 -31.17
CA ASN A 251 12.53 4.77 -32.49
C ASN A 251 11.53 3.60 -32.51
N SER A 252 11.37 2.92 -31.37
CA SER A 252 10.18 2.13 -31.05
C SER A 252 9.22 3.03 -30.25
N PRO A 253 7.90 2.80 -30.31
CA PRO A 253 6.95 3.56 -29.51
C PRO A 253 7.36 3.60 -28.04
N CYS A 254 7.55 4.80 -27.51
CA CYS A 254 7.87 4.99 -26.09
C CYS A 254 6.66 4.82 -25.19
N VAL A 255 5.44 4.87 -25.74
CA VAL A 255 4.18 4.80 -25.01
C VAL A 255 3.31 3.76 -25.69
N THR A 256 2.85 2.75 -24.95
CA THR A 256 2.02 1.66 -25.48
C THR A 256 1.02 1.18 -24.42
N GLU A 257 -0.23 0.96 -24.81
CA GLU A 257 -1.19 0.19 -24.01
C GLU A 257 -0.76 -1.28 -23.97
N VAL A 258 -0.80 -1.92 -22.80
CA VAL A 258 -0.42 -3.32 -22.60
C VAL A 258 -1.59 -4.12 -22.04
N PRO A 259 -2.41 -4.78 -22.87
CA PRO A 259 -3.62 -5.46 -22.40
C PRO A 259 -3.44 -6.67 -21.50
N GLY A 260 -2.19 -7.10 -21.28
CA GLY A 260 -1.89 -8.19 -20.36
C GLY A 260 -1.98 -7.78 -18.88
N PHE A 261 -1.80 -6.49 -18.58
CA PHE A 261 -1.75 -5.91 -17.24
C PHE A 261 -2.67 -4.69 -17.24
N ALA A 262 -3.67 -4.61 -16.37
CA ALA A 262 -4.66 -3.53 -16.41
C ALA A 262 -4.86 -2.81 -15.08
N TRP A 263 -3.99 -3.07 -14.11
CA TRP A 263 -4.13 -2.65 -12.73
C TRP A 263 -2.76 -2.19 -12.25
N ASN A 264 -2.60 -0.86 -12.11
CA ASN A 264 -1.38 -0.26 -11.58
C ASN A 264 -1.50 -0.06 -10.08
N HIS A 265 -0.38 -0.11 -9.39
CA HIS A 265 -0.25 0.07 -7.95
C HIS A 265 1.21 0.43 -7.62
N GLY A 266 1.45 0.92 -6.40
CA GLY A 266 2.75 1.47 -5.96
C GLY A 266 2.76 2.99 -5.70
N ASP A 267 1.70 3.70 -6.10
CA ASP A 267 1.61 5.16 -6.05
C ASP A 267 0.68 5.69 -4.90
N VAL A 268 0.51 7.01 -4.79
CA VAL A 268 -0.11 7.72 -3.65
C VAL A 268 -1.59 8.03 -3.84
N GLN A 269 -2.16 7.70 -4.99
CA GLN A 269 -3.56 7.97 -5.31
C GLN A 269 -4.47 7.12 -4.41
N SER A 270 -5.65 7.65 -4.13
CA SER A 270 -6.51 7.07 -3.09
C SER A 270 -7.05 5.69 -3.44
N ASP A 271 -7.25 5.38 -4.71
CA ASP A 271 -7.68 4.05 -5.17
C ASP A 271 -6.59 2.98 -5.02
N ILE A 272 -5.32 3.38 -5.02
CA ILE A 272 -4.17 2.51 -4.72
C ILE A 272 -3.94 2.40 -3.21
N THR A 273 -4.02 3.51 -2.48
CA THR A 273 -3.63 3.53 -1.05
C THR A 273 -4.78 3.25 -0.07
N THR A 274 -6.04 3.33 -0.52
CA THR A 274 -7.21 3.02 0.32
C THR A 274 -7.53 1.54 0.25
N THR A 275 -7.03 0.78 1.22
CA THR A 275 -7.30 -0.66 1.36
C THR A 275 -8.37 -0.93 2.41
N TRP A 276 -8.61 -2.22 2.69
CA TRP A 276 -9.53 -2.67 3.72
C TRP A 276 -8.82 -3.57 4.74
N LEU A 277 -9.32 -3.55 5.98
CA LEU A 277 -8.90 -4.45 7.04
C LEU A 277 -10.14 -5.17 7.58
N GLY A 278 -10.15 -6.50 7.44
CA GLY A 278 -11.13 -7.38 8.03
C GLY A 278 -10.56 -8.09 9.25
N MET A 279 -11.18 -7.92 10.42
CA MET A 279 -10.80 -8.65 11.64
C MET A 279 -12.01 -9.38 12.23
N VAL A 280 -11.82 -10.63 12.64
CA VAL A 280 -12.84 -11.40 13.35
C VAL A 280 -12.19 -12.35 14.35
N GLY A 281 -12.64 -12.31 15.60
CA GLY A 281 -12.09 -13.14 16.66
C GLY A 281 -12.51 -12.67 18.05
N PRO A 282 -11.98 -13.28 19.12
CA PRO A 282 -12.24 -12.83 20.48
C PRO A 282 -11.80 -11.38 20.66
N GLY A 283 -12.71 -10.53 21.15
CA GLY A 283 -12.39 -9.14 21.50
C GLY A 283 -12.57 -8.14 20.37
N VAL A 284 -12.92 -8.58 19.16
CA VAL A 284 -13.25 -7.71 18.03
C VAL A 284 -14.76 -7.44 18.01
N THR A 285 -15.14 -6.16 17.98
CA THR A 285 -16.55 -5.74 17.92
C THR A 285 -17.13 -6.05 16.54
N ASN A 286 -18.32 -6.64 16.48
CA ASN A 286 -19.01 -6.87 15.21
C ASN A 286 -19.76 -5.61 14.74
N LEU A 287 -19.03 -4.67 14.14
CA LEU A 287 -19.56 -3.39 13.63
C LEU A 287 -20.04 -3.45 12.17
N GLY A 288 -19.71 -4.50 11.44
CA GLY A 288 -19.85 -4.52 9.99
C GLY A 288 -18.76 -3.68 9.33
N ILE A 289 -19.14 -2.75 8.45
CA ILE A 289 -18.21 -1.81 7.81
C ILE A 289 -18.08 -0.57 8.70
N ASP A 290 -16.88 -0.31 9.22
CA ASP A 290 -16.50 1.00 9.75
C ASP A 290 -15.79 1.80 8.66
N ASN A 291 -16.34 2.98 8.34
CA ASN A 291 -15.77 3.93 7.37
C ASN A 291 -15.38 5.26 8.04
N THR A 292 -15.23 5.26 9.36
CA THR A 292 -14.96 6.46 10.17
C THR A 292 -13.62 6.41 10.89
N THR A 293 -13.14 5.22 11.26
CA THR A 293 -11.80 5.06 11.83
C THR A 293 -10.75 5.20 10.74
N TRP A 294 -9.85 6.17 10.91
CA TRP A 294 -8.67 6.29 10.08
C TRP A 294 -7.59 5.34 10.61
N SER A 295 -7.02 4.52 9.74
CA SER A 295 -5.95 3.56 10.03
C SER A 295 -4.99 3.44 8.84
N ASP A 296 -3.77 2.95 9.10
CA ASP A 296 -2.88 2.41 8.08
C ASP A 296 -2.40 0.99 8.47
N HIS A 297 -1.65 0.31 7.59
CA HIS A 297 -1.19 -1.06 7.84
C HIS A 297 -0.34 -1.22 9.10
N THR A 298 0.36 -0.16 9.53
CA THR A 298 1.22 -0.23 10.73
C THR A 298 0.40 -0.41 12.01
N ASP A 299 -0.89 -0.07 11.98
CA ASP A 299 -1.82 -0.22 13.10
C ASP A 299 -2.24 -1.69 13.33
N ILE A 300 -2.07 -2.57 12.34
CA ILE A 300 -2.51 -3.98 12.41
C ILE A 300 -1.77 -4.72 13.54
N ARG A 301 -0.43 -4.61 13.57
CA ARG A 301 0.39 -5.33 14.57
C ARG A 301 0.10 -4.93 16.02
N PRO A 302 0.11 -3.64 16.42
CA PRO A 302 -0.22 -3.28 17.79
C PRO A 302 -1.66 -3.67 18.16
N THR A 303 -2.60 -3.63 17.21
CA THR A 303 -3.98 -4.14 17.42
C THR A 303 -3.99 -5.65 17.72
N LEU A 304 -3.24 -6.44 16.95
CA LEU A 304 -3.04 -7.87 17.22
C LEU A 304 -2.44 -8.10 18.61
N MET A 305 -1.40 -7.33 18.98
CA MET A 305 -0.73 -7.48 20.28
C MET A 305 -1.67 -7.18 21.44
N VAL A 306 -2.49 -6.13 21.35
CA VAL A 306 -3.53 -5.83 22.36
C VAL A 306 -4.52 -6.99 22.50
N LEU A 307 -5.06 -7.49 21.39
CA LEU A 307 -6.04 -8.59 21.38
C LEU A 307 -5.48 -9.90 21.94
N LEU A 308 -4.20 -10.18 21.68
CA LEU A 308 -3.53 -11.41 22.14
C LEU A 308 -2.94 -11.28 23.55
N GLY A 309 -2.97 -10.09 24.16
CA GLY A 309 -2.32 -9.82 25.44
C GLY A 309 -0.79 -9.94 25.38
N LEU A 310 -0.21 -9.68 24.21
CA LEU A 310 1.22 -9.75 23.93
C LEU A 310 1.82 -8.35 23.85
N LYS A 311 3.16 -8.31 23.78
CA LYS A 311 3.96 -7.09 23.59
C LYS A 311 5.16 -7.42 22.74
N ASP A 312 5.56 -6.47 21.92
CA ASP A 312 6.86 -6.50 21.25
C ASP A 312 7.94 -5.84 22.11
N ASP A 313 9.20 -6.14 21.77
CA ASP A 313 10.39 -5.55 22.39
C ASP A 313 10.90 -4.30 21.64
N TYR A 314 10.12 -3.81 20.68
CA TYR A 314 10.36 -2.60 19.91
C TYR A 314 9.09 -1.72 19.85
N SER A 315 9.28 -0.43 19.61
CA SER A 315 8.18 0.54 19.42
C SER A 315 7.58 0.36 18.03
N HIS A 316 6.26 0.44 17.93
CA HIS A 316 5.55 0.41 16.65
C HIS A 316 5.53 1.81 16.00
N ASP A 317 5.33 1.85 14.69
CA ASP A 317 4.97 3.08 13.94
C ASP A 317 3.44 3.29 13.88
N GLY A 318 2.69 2.26 14.25
CA GLY A 318 1.24 2.27 14.34
C GLY A 318 0.74 2.29 15.78
N ARG A 319 -0.57 2.48 15.93
CA ARG A 319 -1.29 2.43 17.20
C ARG A 319 -2.35 1.33 17.17
N ALA A 320 -2.80 0.87 18.32
CA ALA A 320 -3.90 -0.10 18.37
C ALA A 320 -5.24 0.53 17.94
N LEU A 321 -6.02 -0.17 17.11
CA LEU A 321 -7.38 0.22 16.68
C LEU A 321 -8.41 -0.13 17.76
N THR A 322 -8.30 0.53 18.91
CA THR A 322 -9.12 0.22 20.09
C THR A 322 -10.61 0.52 19.92
N GLU A 323 -10.96 1.40 18.98
CA GLU A 323 -12.30 1.77 18.52
C GLU A 323 -13.11 0.53 18.16
N ASP A 324 -12.47 -0.42 17.48
CA ASP A 324 -13.08 -1.63 16.97
C ASP A 324 -13.04 -2.81 17.96
N LEU A 325 -12.50 -2.59 19.16
CA LEU A 325 -12.40 -3.63 20.20
C LEU A 325 -13.62 -3.64 21.14
N ASP A 326 -14.05 -4.84 21.50
CA ASP A 326 -15.06 -5.06 22.53
C ASP A 326 -14.59 -4.46 23.86
N GLY A 327 -15.53 -3.96 24.66
CA GLY A 327 -15.20 -3.27 25.92
C GLY A 327 -14.40 -4.10 26.93
N TRP A 328 -14.48 -5.44 26.88
CA TRP A 328 -13.69 -6.32 27.75
C TRP A 328 -12.26 -6.56 27.24
N ALA A 329 -12.05 -6.45 25.92
CA ALA A 329 -10.75 -6.62 25.28
C ALA A 329 -9.97 -5.31 25.17
N ARG A 330 -10.65 -4.17 25.35
CA ARG A 330 -10.02 -2.85 25.37
C ARG A 330 -9.29 -2.60 26.70
N PRO A 331 -7.97 -2.28 26.67
CA PRO A 331 -7.25 -1.85 27.87
C PRO A 331 -7.93 -0.65 28.57
N GLU A 332 -7.93 -0.63 29.91
CA GLU A 332 -8.62 0.43 30.65
C GLU A 332 -8.10 1.85 30.31
N ALA A 333 -6.80 1.96 30.02
CA ALA A 333 -6.15 3.22 29.69
C ALA A 333 -6.47 3.74 28.26
N THR A 334 -7.09 2.92 27.40
CA THR A 334 -7.41 3.28 26.00
C THR A 334 -8.90 3.57 25.77
N ARG A 335 -9.67 3.86 26.83
CA ARG A 335 -11.10 4.22 26.71
C ARG A 335 -11.33 5.35 25.69
N LEU A 336 -12.39 5.21 24.88
CA LEU A 336 -12.69 6.10 23.75
C LEU A 336 -13.01 7.55 24.14
N ASN A 337 -13.52 7.79 25.34
CA ASN A 337 -13.75 9.14 25.88
C ASN A 337 -12.51 9.71 26.60
N GLY A 338 -11.41 8.97 26.62
CA GLY A 338 -10.15 9.32 27.26
C GLY A 338 -9.22 10.18 26.40
N GLY A 339 -7.99 10.39 26.88
CA GLY A 339 -6.96 11.09 26.12
C GLY A 339 -6.42 10.29 24.94
N TYR A 340 -6.51 8.95 24.99
CA TYR A 340 -5.99 8.02 23.99
C TYR A 340 -6.58 8.26 22.59
N ALA A 341 -7.91 8.13 22.43
CA ALA A 341 -8.55 8.22 21.11
C ALA A 341 -8.26 9.56 20.41
N ARG A 342 -8.20 10.66 21.15
CA ARG A 342 -7.86 11.99 20.60
C ARG A 342 -6.41 12.05 20.11
N LEU A 343 -5.50 11.43 20.86
CA LEU A 343 -4.07 11.41 20.52
C LEU A 343 -3.80 10.48 19.34
N ALA A 344 -4.45 9.31 19.31
CA ALA A 344 -4.30 8.32 18.24
C ALA A 344 -4.66 8.90 16.87
N VAL A 345 -5.78 9.63 16.77
CA VAL A 345 -6.23 10.25 15.50
C VAL A 345 -5.20 11.25 14.98
N ILE A 346 -4.74 12.19 15.81
CA ILE A 346 -3.78 13.19 15.34
C ILE A 346 -2.41 12.58 15.04
N TYR A 347 -1.99 11.57 15.80
CA TYR A 347 -0.74 10.84 15.58
C TYR A 347 -0.70 10.27 14.16
N LYS A 348 -1.78 9.59 13.76
CA LYS A 348 -1.85 9.03 12.40
C LYS A 348 -1.84 10.08 11.30
N GLN A 349 -2.46 11.24 11.51
CA GLN A 349 -2.43 12.33 10.53
C GLN A 349 -1.04 12.96 10.36
N ILE A 350 -0.17 12.90 11.37
CA ILE A 350 1.18 13.46 11.29
C ILE A 350 2.25 12.43 10.93
N ASP A 351 2.01 11.14 11.18
CA ASP A 351 3.06 10.13 11.09
C ASP A 351 2.88 9.12 9.96
N ALA A 352 1.66 8.82 9.55
CA ALA A 352 1.45 7.91 8.41
C ALA A 352 1.92 8.54 7.09
N ALA A 353 2.48 7.73 6.19
CA ALA A 353 2.99 8.20 4.89
C ALA A 353 1.89 8.91 4.06
N VAL A 354 0.67 8.37 4.07
CA VAL A 354 -0.51 8.97 3.41
C VAL A 354 -1.43 9.72 4.38
N GLY A 355 -0.92 10.04 5.58
CA GLY A 355 -1.58 10.98 6.49
C GLY A 355 -1.52 12.40 5.94
N GLN A 356 -2.29 13.33 6.53
CA GLN A 356 -2.33 14.71 6.07
C GLN A 356 -0.94 15.37 5.98
N PHE A 357 -0.02 15.06 6.91
CA PHE A 357 1.33 15.61 6.87
C PHE A 357 2.10 15.13 5.64
N GLY A 358 2.18 13.82 5.40
CA GLY A 358 2.91 13.25 4.26
C GLY A 358 2.36 13.69 2.90
N LEU A 359 1.04 13.72 2.73
CA LEU A 359 0.44 14.19 1.47
C LEU A 359 0.73 15.68 1.20
N VAL A 360 0.66 16.52 2.24
CA VAL A 360 0.96 17.96 2.11
C VAL A 360 2.44 18.19 1.83
N THR A 361 3.34 17.48 2.52
CA THR A 361 4.78 17.63 2.30
C THR A 361 5.21 17.12 0.93
N LEU A 362 4.58 16.07 0.42
CA LEU A 362 4.82 15.58 -0.94
C LEU A 362 4.50 16.63 -2.00
N MET A 363 3.37 17.33 -1.85
CA MET A 363 3.02 18.47 -2.71
C MET A 363 4.07 19.61 -2.60
N VAL A 364 4.53 19.92 -1.38
CA VAL A 364 5.55 20.96 -1.14
C VAL A 364 6.91 20.57 -1.74
N SER A 365 7.32 19.31 -1.65
CA SER A 365 8.55 18.80 -2.27
C SER A 365 8.45 18.89 -3.79
N THR A 366 7.29 18.51 -4.34
CA THR A 366 6.99 18.66 -5.77
C THR A 366 7.11 20.11 -6.24
N ASP A 367 6.54 21.07 -5.50
CA ASP A 367 6.68 22.51 -5.79
C ASP A 367 8.14 22.98 -5.72
N GLY A 368 8.88 22.52 -4.71
CA GLY A 368 10.31 22.80 -4.58
C GLY A 368 11.10 22.25 -5.76
N ILE A 369 10.82 21.01 -6.16
CA ILE A 369 11.48 20.33 -7.27
C ILE A 369 11.16 21.00 -8.59
N ASN A 370 9.94 21.46 -8.84
CA ASN A 370 9.58 22.20 -10.05
C ASN A 370 10.10 23.65 -10.06
N GLY A 371 10.57 24.15 -8.92
CA GLY A 371 11.11 25.48 -8.74
C GLY A 371 12.54 25.67 -9.24
N ASN A 372 13.06 26.89 -9.11
CA ASN A 372 14.50 27.13 -9.29
C ASN A 372 15.29 26.64 -8.06
N ASP A 373 16.62 26.53 -8.18
CA ASP A 373 17.49 26.02 -7.10
C ASP A 373 17.35 26.77 -5.77
N SER A 374 17.03 28.06 -5.79
CA SER A 374 16.80 28.85 -4.57
C SER A 374 15.49 28.46 -3.89
N LEU A 375 14.42 28.25 -4.66
CA LEU A 375 13.12 27.80 -4.13
C LEU A 375 13.22 26.37 -3.62
N TYR A 376 13.86 25.48 -4.38
CA TYR A 376 14.16 24.12 -3.96
C TYR A 376 14.90 24.10 -2.62
N ALA A 377 16.05 24.77 -2.52
CA ALA A 377 16.83 24.81 -1.28
C ALA A 377 16.04 25.38 -0.09
N GLN A 378 15.16 26.37 -0.34
CA GLN A 378 14.28 26.93 0.68
C GLN A 378 13.24 25.91 1.16
N LYS A 379 12.45 25.33 0.25
CA LYS A 379 11.38 24.38 0.58
C LYS A 379 11.97 23.15 1.25
N GLU A 380 13.07 22.62 0.74
CA GLU A 380 13.76 21.46 1.29
C GLU A 380 14.34 21.69 2.70
N SER A 381 14.85 22.90 2.97
CA SER A 381 15.26 23.27 4.33
C SER A 381 14.06 23.36 5.29
N GLN A 382 12.90 23.83 4.81
CA GLN A 382 11.68 23.90 5.61
C GLN A 382 11.10 22.50 5.88
N LEU A 383 11.07 21.63 4.87
CA LEU A 383 10.66 20.22 4.99
C LEU A 383 11.55 19.46 5.97
N SER A 384 12.88 19.61 5.89
CA SER A 384 13.80 18.99 6.85
C SER A 384 13.56 19.45 8.30
N SER A 385 13.22 20.73 8.50
CA SER A 385 12.85 21.27 9.81
C SER A 385 11.52 20.69 10.30
N LEU A 386 10.50 20.63 9.44
CA LEU A 386 9.20 20.04 9.76
C LEU A 386 9.32 18.56 10.07
N ASN A 387 10.12 17.79 9.32
CA ASN A 387 10.36 16.38 9.60
C ASN A 387 10.99 16.19 10.99
N SER A 388 11.97 17.01 11.37
CA SER A 388 12.59 16.93 12.70
C SER A 388 11.59 17.24 13.82
N GLN A 389 10.66 18.18 13.59
CA GLN A 389 9.57 18.48 14.53
C GLN A 389 8.55 17.34 14.60
N ARG A 390 8.19 16.76 13.45
CA ARG A 390 7.32 15.59 13.33
C ARG A 390 7.91 14.43 14.13
N ASP A 391 9.15 14.02 13.84
CA ASP A 391 9.80 12.87 14.48
C ASP A 391 9.82 13.02 16.02
N ALA A 392 10.18 14.20 16.50
CA ALA A 392 10.20 14.48 17.95
C ALA A 392 8.81 14.47 18.60
N LEU A 393 7.77 14.89 17.87
CA LEU A 393 6.40 14.88 18.35
C LEU A 393 5.79 13.48 18.29
N ALA A 394 5.94 12.79 17.17
CA ALA A 394 5.51 11.41 16.94
C ALA A 394 6.11 10.48 18.00
N ALA A 395 7.41 10.60 18.28
CA ALA A 395 8.09 9.83 19.34
C ALA A 395 7.47 10.05 20.74
N GLN A 396 7.01 11.26 21.06
CA GLN A 396 6.31 11.53 22.32
C GLN A 396 4.90 10.94 22.32
N MET A 397 4.19 11.03 21.19
CA MET A 397 2.84 10.51 21.07
C MET A 397 2.82 8.98 21.17
N ILE A 398 3.67 8.30 20.40
CA ILE A 398 3.70 6.84 20.37
C ILE A 398 4.09 6.24 21.72
N ALA A 399 5.07 6.82 22.42
CA ALA A 399 5.43 6.36 23.77
C ALA A 399 4.25 6.43 24.76
N LEU A 400 3.36 7.41 24.62
CA LEU A 400 2.14 7.52 25.43
C LEU A 400 1.05 6.53 24.97
N LEU A 401 0.89 6.36 23.66
CA LEU A 401 -0.08 5.42 23.09
C LEU A 401 0.26 3.98 23.52
N GLU A 402 1.51 3.55 23.34
CA GLU A 402 1.98 2.23 23.78
C GLU A 402 1.95 2.08 25.30
N GLY A 403 2.24 3.16 26.04
CA GLY A 403 2.07 3.21 27.49
C GLY A 403 0.64 2.87 27.91
N ALA A 404 -0.36 3.40 27.20
CA ALA A 404 -1.78 3.12 27.44
C ALA A 404 -2.18 1.71 26.97
N GLU A 405 -1.75 1.31 25.79
CA GLU A 405 -2.09 0.02 25.17
C GLU A 405 -1.55 -1.16 25.96
N PHE A 406 -0.27 -1.10 26.34
CA PHE A 406 0.45 -2.25 26.86
C PHE A 406 0.77 -2.15 28.34
N ASN A 407 0.86 -0.93 28.91
CA ASN A 407 1.39 -0.72 30.26
C ASN A 407 0.38 -0.12 31.25
N GLY A 408 -0.89 0.03 30.85
CA GLY A 408 -1.95 0.57 31.71
C GLY A 408 -1.74 2.04 32.11
N GLN A 409 -0.90 2.78 31.38
CA GLN A 409 -0.58 4.16 31.67
C GLN A 409 -1.59 5.08 30.98
N ALA A 410 -2.57 5.58 31.75
CA ALA A 410 -3.58 6.46 31.21
C ALA A 410 -3.01 7.81 30.73
N ILE A 411 -3.42 8.23 29.54
CA ILE A 411 -3.10 9.56 29.00
C ILE A 411 -4.09 10.57 29.58
N THR A 412 -3.57 11.58 30.30
CA THR A 412 -4.44 12.63 30.86
C THR A 412 -5.02 13.50 29.75
N GLN A 413 -6.20 14.07 30.00
CA GLN A 413 -6.86 14.99 29.06
C GLN A 413 -5.99 16.22 28.74
N GLN A 414 -5.19 16.68 29.71
CA GLN A 414 -4.28 17.81 29.51
C GLN A 414 -3.12 17.45 28.58
N GLN A 415 -2.50 16.28 28.76
CA GLN A 415 -1.43 15.79 27.87
C GLN A 415 -1.96 15.61 26.44
N ALA A 416 -3.08 14.91 26.28
CA ALA A 416 -3.70 14.69 24.98
C ALA A 416 -4.01 16.02 24.29
N LYS A 417 -4.65 16.97 24.98
CA LYS A 417 -4.96 18.29 24.41
C LYS A 417 -3.71 19.05 23.98
N ALA A 418 -2.64 19.01 24.77
CA ALA A 418 -1.39 19.71 24.45
C ALA A 418 -0.70 19.12 23.21
N LEU A 419 -0.64 17.79 23.09
CA LEU A 419 -0.02 17.12 21.96
C LEU A 419 -0.89 17.22 20.69
N VAL A 420 -2.22 17.13 20.82
CA VAL A 420 -3.14 17.37 19.70
C VAL A 420 -2.99 18.79 19.15
N ALA A 421 -2.89 19.79 20.02
CA ALA A 421 -2.67 21.16 19.58
C ALA A 421 -1.31 21.33 18.86
N GLN A 422 -0.26 20.64 19.31
CA GLN A 422 1.04 20.63 18.63
C GLN A 422 0.97 19.94 17.27
N GLY A 423 0.29 18.80 17.16
CA GLY A 423 0.09 18.11 15.88
C GLY A 423 -0.70 18.96 14.89
N GLN A 424 -1.77 19.61 15.34
CA GLN A 424 -2.54 20.56 14.53
C GLN A 424 -1.69 21.76 14.09
N ALA A 425 -0.83 22.28 14.98
CA ALA A 425 0.07 23.37 14.63
C ALA A 425 1.14 22.94 13.62
N LEU A 426 1.67 21.71 13.72
CA LEU A 426 2.61 21.14 12.75
C LEU A 426 1.96 21.01 11.37
N LEU A 427 0.74 20.44 11.31
CA LEU A 427 -0.05 20.38 10.07
C LEU A 427 -0.31 21.79 9.51
N GLY A 428 -0.64 22.77 10.35
CA GLY A 428 -0.80 24.16 9.93
C GLY A 428 0.48 24.77 9.33
N GLN A 429 1.64 24.45 9.89
CA GLN A 429 2.93 24.88 9.33
C GLN A 429 3.21 24.24 7.97
N ALA A 430 2.98 22.93 7.83
CA ALA A 430 3.15 22.23 6.55
C ALA A 430 2.22 22.81 5.47
N ASN A 431 0.94 23.00 5.79
CA ASN A 431 -0.03 23.60 4.85
C ASN A 431 0.34 25.03 4.44
N ALA A 432 0.97 25.81 5.33
CA ALA A 432 1.43 27.15 4.99
C ALA A 432 2.55 27.17 3.95
N LEU A 433 3.23 26.03 3.72
CA LEU A 433 4.24 25.90 2.67
C LEU A 433 3.66 25.66 1.27
N LEU A 434 2.36 25.35 1.12
CA LEU A 434 1.68 25.21 -0.18
C LEU A 434 1.40 26.55 -0.87
N SER A 435 2.21 27.58 -0.59
CA SER A 435 2.06 28.94 -1.10
C SER A 435 3.15 29.35 -2.08
#